data_AF-A0A925F827-F1
#
_entry.id   AF-A0A925F827-F1
#
_cell.length_a   1.000
_cell.length_b   1.000
_cell.length_c   1.000
_cell.angle_alpha   90.00
_cell.angle_beta   90.00
_cell.angle_gamma   90.00
#
_symmetry.space_group_name_H-M   'P 1'
#
loop_
_entity.id
_entity.type
_entity.pdbx_description
1 polymer ?
#
loop_
_entity_poly.entity_id
_entity_poly.type
_entity_poly.pdbx_seq_one_letter_code
_entity_poly.pdbx_strand_id
1 'polypeptide(L)'
;EFYTLGAAIPTLLLFTLSSFQLPHYLNIVFPFLAIFTANFISEITSRRGQRAYAWVQGVQIGLLALIIFVVTYFFQPTHVTLWFWGALATVLGAGVVVLKSPLATVPRVFYLTCLAAAGFNFYTNLVFYPEVLTYQAAGEAAKYANQHYPQVRSGFFGNLENNSFEFYRKAPVRWYARPEAVDAARRREPLLLYTAANQLPALDSARIPYREVATFRHFHVTTLTPEFVNHRTRQQTIDRHVLIRVERIDSTGLQIRSQRVVDL
;
A
#
# COMPACT_ATOMS: atom_id res chain seq x y z
N GLU A 1 -3.20 12.20 36.65
CA GLU A 1 -4.52 11.85 36.08
C GLU A 1 -5.22 13.02 35.38
N PHE A 2 -5.48 14.15 36.06
CA PHE A 2 -6.23 15.28 35.48
C PHE A 2 -5.59 15.92 34.24
N TYR A 3 -4.26 16.05 34.17
CA TYR A 3 -3.58 16.56 32.97
C TYR A 3 -3.67 15.60 31.77
N THR A 4 -3.65 14.28 32.03
CA THR A 4 -3.73 13.25 30.99
C THR A 4 -5.15 13.15 30.42
N LEU A 5 -6.17 13.19 31.29
CA LEU A 5 -7.58 13.22 30.89
C LEU A 5 -7.96 14.54 30.23
N GLY A 6 -7.48 15.67 30.78
CA GLY A 6 -7.69 17.01 30.26
C GLY A 6 -6.99 17.28 28.93
N ALA A 7 -5.96 16.52 28.57
CA ALA A 7 -5.38 16.54 27.23
C ALA A 7 -6.08 15.54 26.30
N ALA A 8 -6.21 14.27 26.71
CA ALA A 8 -6.71 13.21 25.84
C ALA A 8 -8.17 13.43 25.40
N ILE A 9 -9.07 13.76 26.32
CA ILE A 9 -10.51 13.84 26.02
C ILE A 9 -10.83 15.07 25.14
N PRO A 10 -10.38 16.29 25.46
CA PRO A 10 -10.63 17.44 24.60
C PRO A 10 -9.97 17.32 23.24
N THR A 11 -8.75 16.77 23.15
CA THR A 11 -8.08 16.57 21.87
C THR A 11 -8.75 15.48 21.03
N LEU A 12 -9.20 14.37 21.66
CA LEU A 12 -9.99 13.34 20.98
C LEU A 12 -11.31 13.91 20.46
N LEU A 13 -12.03 14.69 21.27
CA LEU A 13 -13.29 15.33 20.88
C LEU A 13 -13.08 16.34 19.75
N LEU A 14 -12.05 17.20 19.85
CA LEU A 14 -11.70 18.18 18.83
C LEU A 14 -11.46 17.51 17.46
N PHE A 15 -10.71 16.40 17.44
CA PHE A 15 -10.43 15.69 16.19
C PHE A 15 -11.61 14.85 15.70
N THR A 16 -12.42 14.28 16.58
CA THR A 16 -13.60 13.48 16.19
C THR A 16 -14.77 14.36 15.71
N LEU A 17 -14.87 15.60 16.22
CA LEU A 17 -15.90 16.57 15.82
C LEU A 17 -15.47 17.46 14.64
N SER A 18 -14.19 17.44 14.28
CA SER A 18 -13.68 18.15 13.10
C SER A 18 -14.23 17.54 11.81
N SER A 19 -14.65 18.39 10.88
CA SER A 19 -15.03 18.00 9.51
C SER A 19 -13.84 17.60 8.64
N PHE A 20 -12.62 18.04 9.00
CA PHE A 20 -11.36 17.61 8.39
C PHE A 20 -10.61 16.69 9.37
N GLN A 21 -10.67 15.39 9.10
CA GLN A 21 -10.05 14.35 9.92
C GLN A 21 -8.88 13.75 9.16
N LEU A 22 -7.67 14.13 9.51
CA LEU A 22 -6.48 13.43 9.03
C LEU A 22 -6.11 12.36 10.05
N PRO A 23 -5.95 11.08 9.65
CA PRO A 23 -5.71 9.97 10.59
C PRO A 23 -4.51 10.19 11.52
N HIS A 24 -3.51 10.95 11.08
CA HIS A 24 -2.30 11.21 11.85
C HIS A 24 -2.51 12.14 13.05
N TYR A 25 -3.65 12.84 13.16
CA TYR A 25 -3.94 13.69 14.33
C TYR A 25 -4.11 12.87 15.61
N LEU A 26 -4.57 11.63 15.49
CA LEU A 26 -4.68 10.71 16.64
C LEU A 26 -3.32 10.27 17.17
N ASN A 27 -2.23 10.42 16.40
CA ASN A 27 -0.90 10.01 16.85
C ASN A 27 -0.45 10.76 18.10
N ILE A 28 -0.84 12.03 18.25
CA ILE A 28 -0.52 12.85 19.43
C ILE A 28 -1.35 12.39 20.66
N VAL A 29 -2.51 11.78 20.42
CA VAL A 29 -3.43 11.31 21.48
C VAL A 29 -2.99 9.96 22.07
N PHE A 30 -2.35 9.10 21.26
CA PHE A 30 -1.99 7.73 21.68
C PHE A 30 -1.13 7.65 22.94
N PRO A 31 -0.09 8.47 23.18
CA PRO A 31 0.68 8.41 24.42
C PRO A 31 -0.17 8.65 25.67
N PHE A 32 -1.11 9.58 25.62
CA PHE A 32 -2.01 9.86 26.73
C PHE A 32 -3.00 8.71 26.98
N LEU A 33 -3.54 8.11 25.91
CA LEU A 33 -4.39 6.92 26.02
C LEU A 33 -3.62 5.71 26.56
N ALA A 34 -2.33 5.57 26.23
CA ALA A 34 -1.49 4.50 26.76
C ALA A 34 -1.30 4.64 28.28
N ILE A 35 -1.01 5.85 28.78
CA ILE A 35 -0.89 6.12 30.22
C ILE A 35 -2.23 5.83 30.92
N PHE A 36 -3.34 6.30 30.36
CA PHE A 36 -4.67 6.05 30.92
C PHE A 36 -5.00 4.55 30.97
N THR A 37 -4.70 3.83 29.89
CA THR A 37 -4.91 2.38 29.81
C THR A 37 -4.03 1.63 30.81
N ALA A 38 -2.78 2.04 31.01
CA ALA A 38 -1.89 1.45 32.01
C ALA A 38 -2.43 1.61 33.43
N ASN A 39 -2.92 2.81 33.77
CA ASN A 39 -3.54 3.08 35.07
C ASN A 39 -4.77 2.19 35.29
N PHE A 40 -5.69 2.16 34.31
CA PHE A 40 -6.88 1.32 34.35
C PHE A 40 -6.56 -0.16 34.56
N ILE A 41 -5.58 -0.71 33.82
CA ILE A 41 -5.20 -2.12 33.95
C ILE A 41 -4.60 -2.41 35.33
N SER A 42 -3.84 -1.47 35.91
CA SER A 42 -3.20 -1.63 37.22
C SER A 42 -4.21 -1.72 38.38
N GLU A 43 -5.37 -1.10 38.23
CA GLU A 43 -6.43 -1.08 39.26
C GLU A 43 -7.29 -2.35 39.26
N ILE A 44 -7.13 -3.25 38.28
CA ILE A 44 -7.93 -4.48 38.15
C ILE A 44 -7.48 -5.53 39.17
N THR A 45 -8.00 -5.43 40.39
CA THR A 45 -7.71 -6.36 41.49
C THR A 45 -8.80 -7.40 41.69
N SER A 46 -10.08 -7.03 41.47
CA SER A 46 -11.22 -7.91 41.75
C SER A 46 -11.32 -9.10 40.78
N ARG A 47 -11.71 -10.28 41.29
CA ARG A 47 -11.87 -11.50 40.47
C ARG A 47 -12.86 -11.32 39.31
N ARG A 48 -13.95 -10.55 39.54
CA ARG A 48 -14.93 -10.21 38.50
C ARG A 48 -14.33 -9.30 37.44
N GLY A 49 -13.57 -8.28 37.85
CA GLY A 49 -12.85 -7.38 36.94
C GLY A 49 -11.82 -8.12 36.08
N GLN A 50 -11.02 -9.01 36.67
CA GLN A 50 -10.04 -9.82 35.92
C GLN A 50 -10.71 -10.71 34.87
N ARG A 51 -11.85 -11.34 35.21
CA ARG A 51 -12.63 -12.15 34.25
C ARG A 51 -13.20 -11.29 33.12
N ALA A 52 -13.78 -10.14 33.44
CA ALA A 52 -14.33 -9.22 32.44
C ALA A 52 -13.22 -8.73 31.48
N TYR A 53 -12.08 -8.31 32.03
CA TYR A 53 -10.91 -7.92 31.25
C TYR A 53 -10.44 -9.06 30.33
N ALA A 54 -10.24 -10.27 30.87
CA ALA A 54 -9.85 -11.43 30.09
C ALA A 54 -10.83 -11.74 28.93
N TRP A 55 -12.13 -11.58 29.18
CA TRP A 55 -13.16 -11.82 28.16
C TRP A 55 -13.11 -10.78 27.04
N VAL A 56 -13.05 -9.49 27.40
CA VAL A 56 -12.93 -8.39 26.42
C VAL A 56 -11.66 -8.53 25.57
N GLN A 57 -10.53 -8.83 26.22
CA GLN A 57 -9.26 -9.04 25.53
C GLN A 57 -9.29 -10.30 24.65
N GLY A 58 -9.93 -11.39 25.11
CA GLY A 58 -10.16 -12.59 24.32
C GLY A 58 -10.99 -12.31 23.06
N VAL A 59 -12.04 -11.50 23.16
CA VAL A 59 -12.83 -11.04 22.01
C VAL A 59 -11.96 -10.22 21.05
N GLN A 60 -11.12 -9.31 21.55
CA GLN A 60 -10.21 -8.51 20.71
C GLN A 60 -9.20 -9.39 19.96
N ILE A 61 -8.57 -10.34 20.65
CA ILE A 61 -7.65 -11.31 20.04
C ILE A 61 -8.38 -12.12 18.95
N GLY A 62 -9.57 -12.63 19.28
CA GLY A 62 -10.41 -13.38 18.34
C GLY A 62 -10.80 -12.57 17.11
N LEU A 63 -11.13 -11.30 17.29
CA LEU A 63 -11.46 -10.38 16.19
C LEU A 63 -10.24 -10.13 15.29
N LEU A 64 -9.06 -9.88 15.85
CA LEU A 64 -7.84 -9.70 15.07
C LEU A 64 -7.49 -10.96 14.27
N ALA A 65 -7.58 -12.13 14.90
CA ALA A 65 -7.38 -13.41 14.22
C ALA A 65 -8.42 -13.64 13.11
N LEU A 66 -9.68 -13.30 13.35
CA LEU A 66 -10.75 -13.40 12.37
C LEU A 66 -10.51 -12.47 11.18
N ILE A 67 -10.07 -11.22 11.40
CA ILE A 67 -9.74 -10.29 10.31
C ILE A 67 -8.60 -10.86 9.45
N ILE A 68 -7.52 -11.35 10.07
CA ILE A 68 -6.42 -11.98 9.34
C ILE A 68 -6.93 -13.16 8.51
N PHE A 69 -7.77 -14.01 9.10
CA PHE A 69 -8.36 -15.15 8.40
C PHE A 69 -9.22 -14.73 7.21
N VAL A 70 -10.18 -13.82 7.42
CA VAL A 70 -11.10 -13.33 6.38
C VAL A 70 -10.33 -12.66 5.25
N VAL A 71 -9.40 -11.74 5.58
CA VAL A 71 -8.58 -11.07 4.57
C VAL A 71 -7.74 -12.10 3.82
N THR A 72 -7.06 -13.03 4.49
CA THR A 72 -6.25 -14.06 3.81
C THR A 72 -7.11 -14.93 2.89
N TYR A 73 -8.29 -15.35 3.34
CA TYR A 73 -9.19 -16.21 2.59
C TYR A 73 -9.72 -15.55 1.31
N PHE A 74 -10.19 -14.30 1.40
CA PHE A 74 -10.71 -13.58 0.24
C PHE A 74 -9.60 -13.02 -0.65
N PHE A 75 -8.53 -12.49 -0.04
CA PHE A 75 -7.44 -11.82 -0.74
C PHE A 75 -6.45 -12.78 -1.40
N GLN A 76 -6.22 -13.97 -0.84
CA GLN A 76 -5.28 -14.96 -1.38
C GLN A 76 -3.94 -14.34 -1.80
N PRO A 77 -3.14 -13.81 -0.85
CA PRO A 77 -1.86 -13.19 -1.16
C PRO A 77 -0.94 -14.19 -1.89
N THR A 78 -0.35 -13.76 -3.01
CA THR A 78 0.45 -14.65 -3.86
C THR A 78 1.91 -14.75 -3.39
N HIS A 79 2.43 -13.68 -2.79
CA HIS A 79 3.80 -13.62 -2.31
C HIS A 79 3.86 -13.60 -0.77
N VAL A 80 4.10 -14.78 -0.18
CA VAL A 80 4.41 -14.90 1.26
C VAL A 80 5.89 -15.20 1.42
N THR A 81 6.62 -14.30 2.07
CA THR A 81 8.08 -14.41 2.24
C THR A 81 8.46 -15.25 3.46
N LEU A 82 9.70 -15.75 3.51
CA LEU A 82 10.23 -16.48 4.67
C LEU A 82 10.16 -15.64 5.97
N TRP A 83 10.29 -14.33 5.86
CA TRP A 83 10.18 -13.39 6.98
C TRP A 83 8.81 -13.46 7.68
N PHE A 84 7.73 -13.69 6.93
CA PHE A 84 6.40 -13.88 7.52
C PHE A 84 6.37 -15.12 8.41
N TRP A 85 6.88 -16.26 7.93
CA TRP A 85 6.91 -17.50 8.71
C TRP A 85 7.77 -17.36 9.97
N GLY A 86 8.92 -16.67 9.86
CA GLY A 86 9.75 -16.34 11.02
C GLY A 86 9.03 -15.45 12.05
N ALA A 87 8.35 -14.41 11.58
CA ALA A 87 7.56 -13.53 12.45
C ALA A 87 6.39 -14.27 13.12
N LEU A 88 5.68 -15.10 12.37
CA LEU A 88 4.58 -15.92 12.89
C LEU A 88 5.08 -16.92 13.94
N ALA A 89 6.16 -17.65 13.65
CA ALA A 89 6.78 -18.57 14.60
C ALA A 89 7.23 -17.85 15.88
N THR A 90 7.78 -16.63 15.75
CA THR A 90 8.17 -15.80 16.89
C THR A 90 6.97 -15.42 17.75
N VAL A 91 5.87 -14.94 17.15
CA VAL A 91 4.64 -14.56 17.87
C VAL A 91 4.02 -15.77 18.56
N LEU A 92 3.92 -16.91 17.87
CA LEU A 92 3.35 -18.14 18.43
C LEU A 92 4.24 -18.70 19.54
N GLY A 93 5.55 -18.73 19.34
CA GLY A 93 6.53 -19.16 20.35
C GLY A 93 6.48 -18.31 21.60
N ALA A 94 6.47 -16.97 21.46
CA ALA A 94 6.29 -16.04 22.57
C ALA A 94 4.93 -16.25 23.26
N GLY A 95 3.87 -16.53 22.51
CA GLY A 95 2.56 -16.88 23.05
C GLY A 95 2.58 -18.12 23.93
N VAL A 96 3.26 -19.18 23.48
CA VAL A 96 3.45 -20.42 24.27
C VAL A 96 4.23 -20.13 25.55
N VAL A 97 5.29 -19.32 25.48
CA VAL A 97 6.06 -18.90 26.66
C VAL A 97 5.16 -18.16 27.65
N VAL A 98 4.40 -17.16 27.21
CA VAL A 98 3.46 -16.40 28.06
C VAL A 98 2.40 -17.29 28.70
N LEU A 99 1.86 -18.26 27.95
CA LEU A 99 0.86 -19.21 28.46
C LEU A 99 1.43 -20.15 29.53
N LYS A 100 2.69 -20.58 29.39
CA LYS A 100 3.37 -21.46 30.35
C LYS A 100 3.98 -20.72 31.54
N SER A 101 4.16 -19.40 31.44
CA SER A 101 4.72 -18.58 32.51
C SER A 101 3.78 -18.50 33.73
N PRO A 102 4.35 -18.39 34.96
CA PRO A 102 3.60 -18.28 36.21
C PRO A 102 2.97 -16.88 36.43
N LEU A 103 2.58 -16.20 35.34
CA LEU A 103 1.95 -14.89 35.37
C LEU A 103 0.52 -14.96 35.92
N ALA A 104 0.12 -13.94 36.68
CA ALA A 104 -1.26 -13.72 37.04
C ALA A 104 -2.14 -13.44 35.80
N THR A 105 -3.46 -13.55 35.95
CA THR A 105 -4.43 -13.43 34.86
C THR A 105 -4.27 -12.14 34.04
N VAL A 106 -4.20 -10.99 34.70
CA VAL A 106 -4.14 -9.67 34.04
C VAL A 106 -2.88 -9.51 33.19
N PRO A 107 -1.64 -9.64 33.74
CA PRO A 107 -0.44 -9.51 32.92
C PRO A 107 -0.34 -10.57 31.82
N ARG A 108 -0.78 -11.81 32.08
CA ARG A 108 -0.80 -12.86 31.05
C ARG A 108 -1.66 -12.45 29.86
N VAL A 109 -2.90 -12.05 30.12
CA VAL A 109 -3.84 -11.61 29.07
C VAL A 109 -3.30 -10.39 28.34
N PHE A 110 -2.76 -9.40 29.07
CA PHE A 110 -2.14 -8.22 28.48
C PHE A 110 -1.07 -8.59 27.46
N TYR A 111 -0.10 -9.45 27.83
CA TYR A 111 0.95 -9.87 26.92
C TYR A 111 0.41 -10.64 25.71
N LEU A 112 -0.61 -11.49 25.90
CA LEU A 112 -1.25 -12.19 24.77
C LEU A 112 -1.94 -11.21 23.81
N THR A 113 -2.60 -10.17 24.31
CA THR A 113 -3.16 -9.12 23.45
C THR A 113 -2.06 -8.37 22.70
N CYS A 114 -0.97 -8.00 23.37
CA CYS A 114 0.17 -7.35 22.71
C CYS A 114 0.76 -8.24 21.60
N LEU A 115 0.89 -9.54 21.85
CA LEU A 115 1.36 -10.50 20.85
C LEU A 115 0.38 -10.65 19.69
N ALA A 116 -0.93 -10.67 19.94
CA ALA A 116 -1.94 -10.68 18.88
C ALA A 116 -1.90 -9.40 18.03
N ALA A 117 -1.75 -8.24 18.65
CA ALA A 117 -1.59 -6.96 17.95
C ALA A 117 -0.29 -6.93 17.13
N ALA A 118 0.82 -7.45 17.67
CA ALA A 118 2.07 -7.60 16.93
C ALA A 118 1.92 -8.56 15.74
N GLY A 119 1.26 -9.71 15.94
CA GLY A 119 0.96 -10.66 14.87
C GLY A 119 0.12 -10.06 13.75
N PHE A 120 -0.90 -9.28 14.10
CA PHE A 120 -1.68 -8.50 13.13
C PHE A 120 -0.81 -7.52 12.35
N ASN A 121 0.07 -6.78 13.03
CA ASN A 121 0.99 -5.84 12.38
C ASN A 121 2.01 -6.54 11.47
N PHE A 122 2.53 -7.70 11.87
CA PHE A 122 3.42 -8.49 11.00
C PHE A 122 2.68 -8.99 9.78
N TYR A 123 1.45 -9.48 9.92
CA TYR A 123 0.63 -9.87 8.78
C TYR A 123 0.41 -8.70 7.82
N THR A 124 0.00 -7.53 8.32
CA THR A 124 -0.26 -6.38 7.46
C THR A 124 1.00 -5.90 6.74
N ASN A 125 2.14 -5.83 7.42
CA ASN A 125 3.39 -5.30 6.85
C ASN A 125 4.17 -6.30 5.99
N LEU A 126 4.12 -7.59 6.30
CA LEU A 126 4.92 -8.61 5.60
C LEU A 126 4.15 -9.38 4.53
N VAL A 127 2.81 -9.34 4.57
CA VAL A 127 1.95 -10.08 3.63
C VAL A 127 1.03 -9.12 2.88
N PHE A 128 0.19 -8.37 3.59
CA PHE A 128 -0.87 -7.60 2.95
C PHE A 128 -0.35 -6.40 2.14
N TYR A 129 0.40 -5.49 2.76
CA TYR A 129 0.87 -4.28 2.10
C TYR A 129 1.85 -4.55 0.94
N PRO A 130 2.83 -5.46 1.05
CA PRO A 130 3.71 -5.76 -0.08
C PRO A 130 2.94 -6.20 -1.33
N GLU A 131 1.88 -7.00 -1.17
CA GLU A 131 1.04 -7.45 -2.28
C GLU A 131 0.15 -6.32 -2.81
N VAL A 132 -0.57 -5.61 -1.93
CA VAL A 132 -1.49 -4.53 -2.32
C VAL A 132 -0.75 -3.38 -3.02
N LEU A 133 0.44 -3.03 -2.55
CA LEU A 133 1.22 -1.93 -3.14
C LEU A 133 1.73 -2.27 -4.56
N THR A 134 1.75 -3.54 -4.98
CA THR A 134 2.05 -3.88 -6.38
C THR A 134 1.01 -3.35 -7.37
N TYR A 135 -0.20 -3.00 -6.91
CA TYR A 135 -1.24 -2.37 -7.71
C TYR A 135 -1.08 -0.84 -7.78
N GLN A 136 -0.03 -0.27 -7.17
CA GLN A 136 0.39 1.11 -7.42
C GLN A 136 1.30 1.17 -8.66
N ALA A 137 0.69 1.03 -9.84
CA ALA A 137 1.36 0.96 -11.14
C ALA A 137 2.46 2.02 -11.36
N ALA A 138 2.29 3.25 -10.88
CA ALA A 138 3.25 4.33 -11.08
C ALA A 138 4.61 4.07 -10.41
N GLY A 139 4.63 3.51 -9.20
CA GLY A 139 5.87 3.18 -8.51
C GLY A 139 6.60 2.03 -9.21
N GLU A 140 5.87 0.99 -9.60
CA GLU A 140 6.43 -0.16 -10.32
C GLU A 140 6.94 0.23 -11.72
N ALA A 141 6.21 1.09 -12.43
CA ALA A 141 6.64 1.64 -13.72
C ALA A 141 7.93 2.44 -13.60
N ALA A 142 8.11 3.23 -12.53
CA ALA A 142 9.34 3.97 -12.29
C ALA A 142 10.52 3.05 -11.98
N LYS A 143 10.32 2.00 -11.17
CA LYS A 143 11.34 0.98 -10.90
C LYS A 143 11.78 0.29 -12.20
N TYR A 144 10.83 -0.15 -13.03
CA TYR A 144 11.10 -0.75 -14.33
C TYR A 144 11.85 0.20 -15.27
N ALA A 145 11.39 1.46 -15.38
CA ALA A 145 12.03 2.48 -16.19
C ALA A 145 13.47 2.77 -15.75
N ASN A 146 13.74 2.82 -14.44
CA ASN A 146 15.09 2.99 -13.90
C ASN A 146 16.02 1.84 -14.27
N GLN A 147 15.51 0.61 -14.34
CA GLN A 147 16.29 -0.59 -14.64
C GLN A 147 16.56 -0.77 -16.13
N HIS A 148 15.60 -0.47 -17.01
CA HIS A 148 15.69 -0.81 -18.44
C HIS A 148 15.85 0.41 -19.35
N TYR A 149 15.48 1.61 -18.89
CA TYR A 149 15.56 2.85 -19.67
C TYR A 149 16.15 4.01 -18.84
N PRO A 150 17.28 3.84 -18.15
CA PRO A 150 17.80 4.84 -17.21
C PRO A 150 18.06 6.20 -17.88
N GLN A 151 18.53 6.18 -19.13
CA GLN A 151 18.91 7.37 -19.89
C GLN A 151 17.81 7.95 -20.77
N VAL A 152 16.64 7.30 -20.86
CA VAL A 152 15.53 7.79 -21.69
C VAL A 152 14.73 8.80 -20.89
N ARG A 153 14.47 9.95 -21.51
CA ARG A 153 13.64 11.00 -20.93
C ARG A 153 12.25 10.47 -20.64
N SER A 154 11.76 10.73 -19.43
CA SER A 154 10.49 10.20 -18.96
C SER A 154 9.41 11.27 -18.88
N GLY A 155 8.16 10.85 -18.97
CA GLY A 155 7.02 11.74 -18.83
C GLY A 155 5.73 11.03 -18.48
N PHE A 156 4.73 11.84 -18.12
CA PHE A 156 3.34 11.43 -18.06
C PHE A 156 2.65 11.78 -19.36
N PHE A 157 1.74 10.93 -19.82
CA PHE A 157 0.82 11.28 -20.88
C PHE A 157 -0.63 11.26 -20.39
N GLY A 158 -1.35 12.33 -20.74
CA GLY A 158 -2.76 12.60 -20.43
C GLY A 158 -3.00 12.94 -18.96
N ASN A 159 -4.23 12.74 -18.47
CA ASN A 159 -4.60 13.13 -17.11
C ASN A 159 -4.34 11.97 -16.15
N LEU A 160 -3.24 12.05 -15.39
CA LEU A 160 -2.87 11.09 -14.36
C LEU A 160 -2.68 11.81 -13.05
N GLU A 161 -3.48 11.47 -12.04
CA GLU A 161 -3.33 11.96 -10.68
C GLU A 161 -2.30 11.10 -9.93
N ASN A 162 -1.03 11.12 -10.34
CA ASN A 162 -0.04 10.25 -9.70
C ASN A 162 1.39 10.82 -9.64
N ASN A 163 1.78 11.28 -8.44
CA ASN A 163 3.13 11.80 -8.17
C ASN A 163 4.18 10.69 -7.95
N SER A 164 3.78 9.42 -7.79
CA SER A 164 4.72 8.35 -7.42
C SER A 164 5.69 8.01 -8.54
N PHE A 165 5.27 8.07 -9.81
CA PHE A 165 6.20 7.77 -10.92
C PHE A 165 7.32 8.82 -10.99
N GLU A 166 6.99 10.11 -10.86
CA GLU A 166 7.99 11.18 -10.77
C GLU A 166 8.89 11.04 -9.54
N PHE A 167 8.30 10.75 -8.38
CA PHE A 167 9.05 10.58 -7.14
C PHE A 167 10.07 9.43 -7.19
N TYR A 168 9.69 8.28 -7.75
CA TYR A 168 10.56 7.10 -7.81
C TYR A 168 11.47 7.05 -9.05
N ARG A 169 11.20 7.87 -10.08
CA ARG A 169 12.03 7.92 -11.29
C ARG A 169 13.32 8.70 -10.98
N LYS A 170 14.47 8.08 -11.28
CA LYS A 170 15.80 8.70 -11.13
C LYS A 170 16.17 9.60 -12.33
N ALA A 171 15.20 10.32 -12.87
CA ALA A 171 15.35 11.24 -14.00
C ALA A 171 14.19 12.25 -14.01
N PRO A 172 14.37 13.45 -14.58
CA PRO A 172 13.29 14.43 -14.69
C PRO A 172 12.09 13.85 -15.45
N VAL A 173 10.90 14.03 -14.88
CA VAL A 173 9.64 13.64 -15.50
C VAL A 173 8.92 14.91 -15.96
N ARG A 174 8.37 14.87 -17.18
CA ARG A 174 7.54 15.97 -17.71
C ARG A 174 6.12 15.53 -17.96
N TRP A 175 5.17 16.44 -17.75
CA TRP A 175 3.77 16.19 -18.07
C TRP A 175 3.45 16.60 -19.50
N TYR A 176 2.95 15.66 -20.30
CA TYR A 176 2.38 15.86 -21.62
C TYR A 176 0.86 15.65 -21.59
N ALA A 177 0.11 16.72 -21.34
CA ALA A 177 -1.35 16.63 -21.21
C ALA A 177 -2.07 16.32 -22.53
N ARG A 178 -1.45 16.59 -23.69
CA ARG A 178 -2.04 16.40 -25.02
C ARG A 178 -1.05 15.80 -26.03
N PRO A 179 -1.54 15.11 -27.08
CA PRO A 179 -0.68 14.50 -28.10
C PRO A 179 0.28 15.48 -28.78
N GLU A 180 -0.11 16.74 -28.98
CA GLU A 180 0.74 17.74 -29.65
C GLU A 180 2.02 18.03 -28.87
N ALA A 181 1.95 17.99 -27.53
CA ALA A 181 3.11 18.18 -26.67
C ALA A 181 4.06 16.98 -26.76
N VAL A 182 3.52 15.76 -26.90
CA VAL A 182 4.30 14.55 -27.16
C VAL A 182 4.97 14.64 -28.53
N ASP A 183 4.25 15.03 -29.57
CA ASP A 183 4.78 15.17 -30.93
C ASP A 183 5.90 16.22 -31.02
N ALA A 184 5.75 17.35 -30.33
CA ALA A 184 6.80 18.36 -30.26
C ALA A 184 8.05 17.85 -29.53
N ALA A 185 7.88 17.11 -28.43
CA ALA A 185 8.99 16.61 -27.64
C ALA A 185 9.75 15.47 -28.33
N ARG A 186 9.05 14.55 -29.01
CA ARG A 186 9.69 13.42 -29.71
C ARG A 186 10.55 13.84 -30.91
N ARG A 187 10.42 15.07 -31.41
CA ARG A 187 11.32 15.58 -32.48
C ARG A 187 12.74 15.84 -31.99
N ARG A 188 12.94 15.99 -30.68
CA ARG A 188 14.25 16.26 -30.08
C ARG A 188 14.95 14.97 -29.68
N GLU A 189 14.22 14.06 -29.04
CA GLU A 189 14.76 12.85 -28.43
C GLU A 189 13.65 11.81 -28.21
N PRO A 190 13.98 10.51 -28.09
CA PRO A 190 12.98 9.50 -27.73
C PRO A 190 12.40 9.74 -26.33
N LEU A 191 11.13 9.39 -26.16
CA LEU A 191 10.39 9.57 -24.90
C LEU A 191 9.93 8.24 -24.33
N LEU A 192 9.91 8.16 -23.01
CA LEU A 192 9.33 7.08 -22.24
C LEU A 192 8.15 7.64 -21.43
N LEU A 193 6.92 7.33 -21.83
CA LEU A 193 5.73 7.91 -21.24
C LEU A 193 4.97 6.87 -20.41
N TYR A 194 4.66 7.21 -19.17
CA TYR A 194 3.73 6.46 -18.35
C TYR A 194 2.31 7.02 -18.53
N THR A 195 1.34 6.15 -18.79
CA THR A 195 -0.05 6.53 -19.04
C THR A 195 -1.02 5.40 -18.70
N ALA A 196 -2.31 5.73 -18.58
CA ALA A 196 -3.37 4.73 -18.50
C ALA A 196 -3.69 4.21 -19.91
N ALA A 197 -3.97 2.92 -20.06
CA ALA A 197 -4.21 2.32 -21.37
C ALA A 197 -5.41 2.93 -22.11
N ASN A 198 -6.41 3.42 -21.37
CA ASN A 198 -7.57 4.14 -21.92
C ASN A 198 -7.24 5.51 -22.53
N GLN A 199 -6.03 6.05 -22.31
CA GLN A 199 -5.59 7.31 -22.91
C GLN A 199 -4.82 7.11 -24.22
N LEU A 200 -4.36 5.89 -24.51
CA LEU A 200 -3.65 5.56 -25.76
C LEU A 200 -4.40 5.91 -27.05
N PRO A 201 -5.74 5.77 -27.16
CA PRO A 201 -6.47 6.17 -28.36
C PRO A 201 -6.27 7.63 -28.79
N ALA A 202 -5.90 8.52 -27.86
CA ALA A 202 -5.56 9.91 -28.20
C ALA A 202 -4.25 10.03 -28.99
N LEU A 203 -3.27 9.17 -28.72
CA LEU A 203 -2.03 9.10 -29.51
C LEU A 203 -2.27 8.44 -30.88
N ASP A 204 -3.11 7.41 -30.92
CA ASP A 204 -3.50 6.74 -32.17
C ASP A 204 -4.21 7.71 -33.12
N SER A 205 -5.17 8.49 -32.60
CA SER A 205 -5.91 9.51 -33.34
C SER A 205 -4.98 10.61 -33.86
N ALA A 206 -3.94 10.96 -33.10
CA ALA A 206 -2.91 11.90 -33.51
C ALA A 206 -1.84 11.29 -34.44
N ARG A 207 -1.95 10.01 -34.79
CA ARG A 207 -0.99 9.25 -35.62
C ARG A 207 0.43 9.29 -35.07
N ILE A 208 0.57 9.28 -33.75
CA ILE A 208 1.87 9.22 -33.06
C ILE A 208 2.19 7.74 -32.79
N PRO A 209 3.13 7.11 -33.53
CA PRO A 209 3.52 5.75 -33.26
C PRO A 209 4.21 5.63 -31.91
N TYR A 210 3.84 4.60 -31.16
CA TYR A 210 4.47 4.22 -29.90
C TYR A 210 4.61 2.70 -29.83
N ARG A 211 5.47 2.24 -28.94
CA ARG A 211 5.61 0.83 -28.56
C ARG A 211 5.32 0.69 -27.07
N GLU A 212 4.41 -0.20 -26.70
CA GLU A 212 4.26 -0.60 -25.31
C GLU A 212 5.49 -1.42 -24.88
N VAL A 213 6.18 -0.96 -23.83
CA VAL A 213 7.40 -1.61 -23.31
C VAL A 213 7.17 -2.33 -21.98
N ALA A 214 6.11 -1.97 -21.25
CA ALA A 214 5.65 -2.69 -20.08
C ALA A 214 4.18 -2.36 -19.75
N THR A 215 3.49 -3.30 -19.10
CA THR A 215 2.12 -3.15 -18.60
C THR A 215 2.10 -3.41 -17.10
N PHE A 216 1.29 -2.62 -16.39
CA PHE A 216 1.16 -2.62 -14.93
C PHE A 216 -0.32 -2.66 -14.54
N ARG A 217 -0.61 -3.38 -13.47
CA ARG A 217 -1.94 -3.43 -12.86
C ARG A 217 -2.10 -2.23 -11.94
N HIS A 218 -3.18 -1.47 -12.10
CA HIS A 218 -3.47 -0.32 -11.27
C HIS A 218 -4.76 -0.50 -10.48
N PHE A 219 -4.74 -0.12 -9.21
CA PHE A 219 -5.92 0.05 -8.38
C PHE A 219 -5.69 1.21 -7.40
N HIS A 220 -6.74 1.94 -7.05
CA HIS A 220 -6.67 3.01 -6.05
C HIS A 220 -6.61 2.42 -4.62
N VAL A 221 -5.43 1.94 -4.23
CA VAL A 221 -5.22 1.14 -3.00
C VAL A 221 -5.54 1.86 -1.68
N THR A 222 -5.66 3.19 -1.67
CA THR A 222 -6.08 3.95 -0.48
C THR A 222 -7.60 3.83 -0.22
N THR A 223 -8.35 3.28 -1.17
CA THR A 223 -9.79 2.99 -1.04
C THR A 223 -10.05 1.55 -1.42
N LEU A 224 -9.84 0.62 -0.48
CA LEU A 224 -10.08 -0.81 -0.70
C LEU A 224 -11.58 -1.08 -0.82
N THR A 225 -11.97 -1.74 -1.91
CA THR A 225 -13.35 -2.19 -2.13
C THR A 225 -13.46 -3.70 -1.90
N PRO A 226 -14.63 -4.22 -1.47
CA PRO A 226 -14.86 -5.65 -1.34
C PRO A 226 -14.55 -6.44 -2.63
N GLU A 227 -14.87 -5.86 -3.79
CA GLU A 227 -14.64 -6.45 -5.10
C GLU A 227 -13.14 -6.62 -5.41
N PHE A 228 -12.31 -5.65 -5.01
CA PHE A 228 -10.85 -5.75 -5.15
C PHE A 228 -10.26 -6.77 -4.17
N VAL A 229 -10.74 -6.79 -2.93
CA VAL A 229 -10.25 -7.72 -1.91
C VAL A 229 -10.53 -9.16 -2.34
N ASN A 230 -11.72 -9.46 -2.87
CA ASN A 230 -12.06 -10.79 -3.35
C ASN A 230 -11.29 -11.19 -4.63
N HIS A 231 -10.44 -12.20 -4.53
CA HIS A 231 -9.61 -12.69 -5.63
C HIS A 231 -10.40 -13.05 -6.91
N ARG A 232 -11.67 -13.46 -6.78
CA ARG A 232 -12.52 -13.85 -7.93
C ARG A 232 -12.99 -12.65 -8.75
N THR A 233 -13.23 -11.52 -8.09
CA THR A 233 -13.77 -10.29 -8.73
C THR A 233 -12.70 -9.24 -8.97
N ARG A 234 -11.53 -9.37 -8.33
CA ARG A 234 -10.43 -8.40 -8.40
C ARG A 234 -10.05 -7.96 -9.81
N GLN A 235 -10.02 -8.88 -10.77
CA GLN A 235 -9.63 -8.55 -12.15
C GLN A 235 -10.59 -7.56 -12.83
N GLN A 236 -11.82 -7.42 -12.33
CA GLN A 236 -12.82 -6.49 -12.87
C GLN A 236 -12.61 -5.06 -12.39
N THR A 237 -11.84 -4.86 -11.31
CA THR A 237 -11.59 -3.54 -10.72
C THR A 237 -10.19 -3.01 -11.04
N ILE A 238 -9.35 -3.81 -11.71
CA ILE A 238 -7.97 -3.43 -12.01
C ILE A 238 -7.94 -2.67 -13.34
N ASP A 239 -7.41 -1.45 -13.28
CA ASP A 239 -7.09 -0.67 -14.46
C ASP A 239 -5.75 -1.09 -15.05
N ARG A 240 -5.63 -0.96 -16.37
CA ARG A 240 -4.38 -1.23 -17.07
C ARG A 240 -3.61 0.06 -17.29
N HIS A 241 -2.42 0.14 -16.72
CA HIS A 241 -1.47 1.22 -16.93
C HIS A 241 -0.28 0.70 -17.72
N VAL A 242 0.33 1.57 -18.51
CA VAL A 242 1.38 1.18 -19.46
C VAL A 242 2.54 2.16 -19.42
N LEU A 243 3.71 1.63 -19.74
CA LEU A 243 4.87 2.41 -20.12
C LEU A 243 5.05 2.25 -21.62
N ILE A 244 5.01 3.36 -22.34
CA ILE A 244 5.17 3.41 -23.78
C ILE A 244 6.46 4.12 -24.14
N ARG A 245 7.05 3.69 -25.24
CA ARG A 245 8.21 4.34 -25.85
C ARG A 245 7.78 4.98 -27.17
N VAL A 246 8.07 6.27 -27.29
CA VAL A 246 7.83 7.07 -28.50
C VAL A 246 9.19 7.38 -29.09
N GLU A 247 9.47 6.84 -30.27
CA GLU A 247 10.77 7.05 -30.93
C GLU A 247 10.91 8.45 -31.49
N ARG A 248 12.17 8.88 -31.63
CA ARG A 248 12.49 10.16 -32.27
C ARG A 248 12.05 10.15 -33.72
N ILE A 249 11.40 11.23 -34.19
CA ILE A 249 11.23 11.45 -35.63
C ILE A 249 12.50 12.11 -36.15
N ASP A 250 13.24 11.40 -37.01
CA ASP A 250 14.31 12.02 -37.79
C ASP A 250 13.72 12.85 -38.92
N SER A 251 14.27 14.03 -39.15
CA SER A 251 13.85 15.00 -40.18
C SER A 251 13.92 14.48 -41.63
N THR A 252 14.31 13.23 -41.85
CA THR A 252 14.35 12.53 -43.15
C THR A 252 13.20 11.55 -43.38
N GLY A 253 12.25 11.38 -42.45
CA GLY A 253 11.04 10.57 -42.69
C GLY A 253 11.27 9.07 -42.87
N LEU A 254 12.47 8.56 -42.63
CA LEU A 254 12.79 7.13 -42.68
C LEU A 254 12.72 6.52 -41.29
N GLN A 255 11.65 5.74 -41.06
CA GLN A 255 11.50 4.89 -39.89
C GLN A 255 12.71 3.95 -39.76
N ILE A 256 13.42 4.00 -38.64
CA ILE A 256 14.38 2.95 -38.29
C ILE A 256 13.56 1.70 -37.97
N ARG A 257 13.49 0.78 -38.94
CA ARG A 257 13.02 -0.61 -38.72
C ARG A 257 13.89 -1.22 -37.62
N SER A 258 13.33 -1.40 -36.42
CA SER A 258 13.97 -2.19 -35.38
C SER A 258 14.10 -3.64 -35.84
N GLN A 259 15.29 -4.20 -35.70
CA GLN A 259 15.60 -5.60 -35.96
C GLN A 259 14.56 -6.53 -35.32
N ARG A 260 14.03 -7.42 -36.14
CA ARG A 260 13.44 -8.69 -35.70
C ARG A 260 14.52 -9.42 -34.89
N VAL A 261 14.32 -9.52 -33.57
CA VAL A 261 14.94 -10.58 -32.80
C VAL A 261 14.22 -11.86 -33.23
N VAL A 262 14.92 -12.61 -34.07
CA VAL A 262 14.60 -14.00 -34.38
C VAL A 262 14.87 -14.81 -33.11
N ASP A 263 14.00 -15.80 -32.90
CA ASP A 263 14.01 -16.82 -31.87
C ASP A 263 15.42 -17.29 -31.43
N LEU A 264 15.59 -17.42 -30.11
CA LEU A 264 16.16 -18.58 -29.39
C LEU A 264 15.90 -18.43 -27.88
#